data_AF-A0A1C3NXF6-F1
#
_entry.id   AF-A0A1C3NXF6-F1
#
_cell.length_a   1.000
_cell.length_b   1.000
_cell.length_c   1.000
_cell.angle_alpha   90.00
_cell.angle_beta   90.00
_cell.angle_gamma   90.00
#
_symmetry.space_group_name_H-M   'P 1'
#
loop_
_entity.id
_entity.type
_entity.pdbx_description
1 polymer ?
#
loop_
_entity_poly.entity_id
_entity_poly.type
_entity_poly.pdbx_seq_one_letter_code
_entity_poly.pdbx_strand_id
1 'polypeptide(L)'
;MPVDAASFILLQEQLDSVLHTLSDREKKVIQLRFGLTDGHPRTLEEVGREFGVTRERIRQIESKTLSKLRHPSRSQKLRDYLE
;
A
#
# COMPACT_ATOMS: atom_id res chain seq x y z
N MET A 1 20.98 10.51 -13.61
CA MET A 1 19.73 11.30 -13.64
C MET A 1 19.01 11.07 -12.33
N PRO A 2 18.59 12.08 -11.57
CA PRO A 2 17.93 11.87 -10.27
C PRO A 2 16.49 11.41 -10.53
N VAL A 3 16.34 10.11 -10.75
CA VAL A 3 15.02 9.47 -10.92
C VAL A 3 14.31 9.24 -9.60
N ASP A 4 14.92 9.59 -8.46
CA ASP A 4 14.57 8.94 -7.19
C ASP A 4 13.63 9.72 -6.26
N ALA A 5 13.55 11.05 -6.32
CA ALA A 5 12.75 11.83 -5.37
C ALA A 5 11.33 12.14 -5.88
N ALA A 6 11.23 12.60 -7.13
CA ALA A 6 9.94 12.99 -7.72
C ALA A 6 8.99 11.80 -7.89
N SER A 7 9.55 10.63 -8.21
CA SER A 7 8.77 9.40 -8.36
C SER A 7 8.38 8.79 -7.04
N PHE A 8 9.23 8.89 -6.02
CA PHE A 8 8.86 8.49 -4.66
C PHE A 8 7.68 9.32 -4.14
N ILE A 9 7.70 10.65 -4.32
CA ILE A 9 6.59 11.54 -3.93
C ILE A 9 5.30 11.18 -4.67
N LEU A 10 5.38 10.99 -5.99
CA LEU A 10 4.20 10.63 -6.79
C LEU A 10 3.64 9.24 -6.40
N LEU A 11 4.52 8.27 -6.10
CA LEU A 11 4.12 6.95 -5.63
C LEU A 11 3.40 7.05 -4.28
N GLN A 12 3.89 7.93 -3.40
CA GLN A 12 3.33 8.19 -2.08
C GLN A 12 1.93 8.83 -2.18
N GLU A 13 1.74 9.80 -3.07
CA GLU A 13 0.44 10.43 -3.34
C GLU A 13 -0.59 9.43 -3.88
N GLN A 14 -0.16 8.54 -4.78
CA GLN A 14 -1.04 7.51 -5.31
C GLN A 14 -1.40 6.45 -4.29
N LEU A 15 -0.43 6.02 -3.48
CA LEU A 15 -0.66 5.15 -2.34
C LEU A 15 -1.68 5.80 -1.41
N ASP A 16 -1.48 7.07 -1.05
CA ASP A 16 -2.37 7.78 -0.14
C ASP A 16 -3.79 7.90 -0.72
N SER A 17 -3.95 8.16 -2.02
CA SER A 17 -5.25 8.13 -2.70
C SER A 17 -5.95 6.76 -2.60
N VAL A 18 -5.21 5.65 -2.73
CA VAL A 18 -5.78 4.31 -2.57
C VAL A 18 -6.11 4.03 -1.10
N LEU A 19 -5.24 4.43 -0.17
CA LEU A 19 -5.44 4.30 1.27
C LEU A 19 -6.70 5.06 1.72
N HIS A 20 -7.02 6.21 1.13
CA HIS A 20 -8.25 6.95 1.38
C HIS A 20 -9.53 6.22 0.92
N THR A 21 -9.43 5.20 0.05
CA THR A 21 -10.57 4.34 -0.34
C THR A 21 -10.72 3.08 0.52
N LEU A 22 -9.83 2.89 1.48
CA LEU A 22 -9.86 1.78 2.43
C LEU A 22 -10.48 2.25 3.74
N SER A 23 -11.03 1.32 4.50
CA SER A 23 -11.42 1.62 5.89
C SER A 23 -10.19 1.97 6.73
N ASP A 24 -10.35 2.75 7.80
CA ASP A 24 -9.24 3.13 8.68
C ASP A 24 -8.44 1.92 9.18
N ARG A 25 -9.14 0.80 9.44
CA ARG A 25 -8.51 -0.46 9.85
C ARG A 25 -7.68 -1.09 8.73
N GLU A 26 -8.20 -1.13 7.49
CA GLU A 26 -7.45 -1.60 6.32
C GLU A 26 -6.26 -0.68 6.00
N LYS A 27 -6.42 0.64 6.11
CA LYS A 27 -5.36 1.64 5.93
C LYS A 27 -4.21 1.39 6.92
N LYS A 28 -4.53 1.19 8.20
CA LYS A 28 -3.55 0.90 9.25
C LYS A 28 -2.79 -0.40 9.01
N VAL A 29 -3.50 -1.45 8.56
CA VAL A 29 -2.90 -2.74 8.17
C VAL A 29 -1.87 -2.56 7.04
N ILE A 30 -2.21 -1.81 5.99
CA ILE A 30 -1.30 -1.54 4.88
C ILE A 30 -0.13 -0.65 5.33
N GLN A 31 -0.39 0.38 6.13
CA GLN A 31 0.68 1.24 6.66
C GLN A 31 1.72 0.46 7.46
N LEU A 32 1.30 -0.46 8.34
CA LEU A 32 2.23 -1.32 9.09
C LEU A 32 2.90 -2.37 8.21
N ARG A 33 2.17 -2.94 7.23
CA ARG A 33 2.72 -3.93 6.29
C ARG A 33 3.88 -3.37 5.47
N PHE A 34 3.77 -2.13 5.02
CA PHE A 34 4.77 -1.45 4.18
C PHE A 34 5.69 -0.50 4.96
N GLY A 35 5.54 -0.40 6.28
CA GLY A 35 6.36 0.49 7.12
C GLY A 35 6.14 1.98 6.79
N LEU A 36 4.96 2.36 6.32
CA LEU A 36 4.65 3.74 5.92
C LEU A 36 4.54 4.71 7.11
N THR A 37 4.44 4.19 8.33
CA THR A 37 4.30 4.99 9.56
C THR A 37 5.63 5.09 10.31
N ASP A 38 6.33 3.97 10.48
CA ASP A 38 7.51 3.83 11.32
C ASP A 38 8.78 3.43 10.55
N GLY A 39 8.69 3.31 9.22
CA GLY A 39 9.80 2.88 8.35
C GLY A 39 10.10 1.38 8.43
N HIS A 40 9.37 0.62 9.23
CA HIS A 40 9.66 -0.78 9.50
C HIS A 40 8.53 -1.68 8.96
N PRO A 41 8.71 -2.32 7.80
CA PRO A 41 7.70 -3.20 7.25
C PRO A 41 7.50 -4.43 8.15
N ARG A 42 6.24 -4.72 8.50
CA ARG A 42 5.87 -5.89 9.30
C ARG A 42 5.38 -7.03 8.44
N THR A 43 5.57 -8.26 8.89
CA THR A 43 5.09 -9.47 8.22
C THR A 43 3.56 -9.62 8.34
N LEU A 44 2.95 -10.43 7.45
CA LEU A 44 1.51 -10.72 7.52
C LEU A 44 1.09 -11.31 8.87
N GLU A 45 1.98 -12.04 9.53
CA GLU A 45 1.72 -12.68 10.81
C GLU A 45 1.80 -11.69 11.97
N GLU A 46 2.80 -10.79 11.97
CA GLU A 46 2.90 -9.72 12.97
C GLU A 46 1.71 -8.77 12.91
N VAL A 47 1.35 -8.33 11.69
CA VAL A 47 0.16 -7.49 11.50
C VAL A 47 -1.11 -8.27 11.85
N GLY A 48 -1.19 -9.56 11.52
CA GLY A 48 -2.33 -10.40 11.92
C GLY A 48 -2.51 -10.44 13.45
N ARG A 49 -1.41 -10.65 14.19
CA ARG A 49 -1.41 -10.66 15.66
C ARG A 49 -1.82 -9.31 16.25
N GLU A 50 -1.29 -8.21 15.71
CA GLU A 50 -1.59 -6.85 16.19
C GLU A 50 -3.07 -6.45 15.98
N PHE A 51 -3.67 -6.87 14.86
CA PHE A 51 -5.06 -6.56 14.54
C PHE A 51 -6.07 -7.62 14.99
N GLY A 52 -5.61 -8.71 15.63
CA GLY A 52 -6.45 -9.83 16.04
C GLY A 52 -7.15 -10.53 14.87
N VAL A 53 -6.47 -10.61 13.71
CA VAL A 53 -7.00 -11.24 12.49
C VAL A 53 -6.06 -12.31 11.97
N THR A 54 -6.59 -13.22 11.16
CA THR A 54 -5.77 -14.26 10.56
C THR A 54 -4.82 -13.69 9.50
N ARG A 55 -3.69 -14.38 9.29
CA ARG A 55 -2.73 -14.09 8.21
C ARG A 55 -3.43 -13.95 6.86
N GLU A 56 -4.40 -14.83 6.59
CA GLU A 56 -5.15 -14.83 5.33
C GLU A 56 -5.99 -13.56 5.16
N ARG A 57 -6.54 -13.02 6.26
CA ARG A 57 -7.25 -11.73 6.21
C ARG A 57 -6.32 -10.59 5.80
N ILE A 58 -5.09 -10.55 6.32
CA ILE A 58 -4.09 -9.55 5.92
C ILE A 58 -3.72 -9.71 4.44
N ARG A 59 -3.52 -10.94 3.96
CA ARG A 59 -3.24 -11.25 2.54
C ARG A 59 -4.37 -10.76 1.61
N GLN A 60 -5.63 -10.93 2.03
CA GLN A 60 -6.79 -10.44 1.27
C GLN A 60 -6.81 -8.90 1.19
N ILE A 61 -6.52 -8.21 2.30
CA ILE A 61 -6.47 -6.74 2.34
C ILE A 61 -5.33 -6.22 1.44
N GLU A 62 -4.16 -6.85 1.48
CA GLU A 62 -3.01 -6.54 0.62
C GLU A 62 -3.37 -6.73 -0.86
N SER A 63 -3.92 -7.90 -1.23
CA SER A 63 -4.31 -8.20 -2.61
C SER A 63 -5.37 -7.24 -3.14
N LYS A 64 -6.38 -6.90 -2.31
CA LYS A 64 -7.42 -5.91 -2.65
C LYS A 64 -6.82 -4.52 -2.86
N THR A 65 -5.87 -4.12 -2.04
CA THR A 65 -5.17 -2.83 -2.13
C THR A 65 -4.31 -2.76 -3.39
N LEU A 66 -3.52 -3.80 -3.67
CA LEU A 66 -2.70 -3.90 -4.88
C LEU A 66 -3.56 -3.95 -6.15
N SER A 67 -4.72 -4.61 -6.10
CA SER A 67 -5.68 -4.61 -7.20
C SER A 67 -6.23 -3.20 -7.49
N LYS A 68 -6.53 -2.42 -6.44
CA LYS A 68 -6.94 -1.00 -6.57
C LYS A 68 -5.83 -0.11 -7.10
N LEU A 69 -4.57 -0.35 -6.71
CA LEU A 69 -3.39 0.36 -7.24
C LEU A 69 -3.17 0.05 -8.73
N ARG A 70 -3.41 -1.20 -9.16
CA ARG A 70 -3.20 -1.66 -10.54
C ARG A 70 -4.33 -1.32 -11.51
N HIS A 71 -5.46 -0.80 -11.05
CA HIS A 71 -6.62 -0.53 -11.91
C HIS A 71 -6.28 0.52 -12.99
N PRO A 72 -6.50 0.27 -14.30
CA PRO A 72 -6.02 1.12 -15.41
C PRO A 72 -6.42 2.60 -15.32
N SER A 73 -7.60 2.91 -14.76
CA SER A 73 -8.02 4.30 -14.52
C SER A 73 -7.15 5.06 -13.50
N ARG A 74 -6.37 4.35 -12.67
CA ARG A 74 -5.44 4.91 -11.67
C ARG A 74 -3.98 4.53 -11.96
N SER A 75 -3.75 3.37 -12.61
CA SER A 75 -2.43 2.82 -12.91
C SER A 75 -1.82 3.31 -14.23
N GLN A 76 -2.57 4.02 -15.09
CA GLN A 76 -1.99 4.69 -16.25
C GLN A 76 -0.84 5.63 -15.81
N LYS A 77 -1.07 6.42 -14.77
CA LYS A 77 -0.06 7.30 -14.15
C LYS A 77 1.14 6.56 -13.53
N LEU A 78 1.01 5.27 -13.20
CA LEU A 78 2.06 4.43 -12.59
C LEU A 78 2.88 3.70 -13.67
N ARG A 79 2.23 3.26 -14.75
CA ARG A 79 2.88 2.57 -15.87
C ARG A 79 3.69 3.53 -16.74
N ASP A 80 3.19 4.75 -16.97
CA ASP A 80 3.88 5.77 -17.76
C ASP A 80 5.20 6.26 -17.11
N TYR A 81 5.52 5.81 -15.88
CA TYR A 81 6.75 6.17 -15.16
C TYR A 81 7.75 5.00 -15.04
N LEU A 82 7.32 3.76 -15.25
CA LEU A 82 8.18 2.56 -15.19
C LEU A 82 8.75 2.17 -16.56
N GLU A 83 8.54 3.01 -17.59
CA GLU A 83 9.08 2.86 -18.96
C GLU A 83 10.18 3.89 -19.23
#